data_AF-A0A2E5CU35-F1
#
_entry.id   AF-A0A2E5CU35-F1
#
_cell.length_a   1.000
_cell.length_b   1.000
_cell.length_c   1.000
_cell.angle_alpha   90.00
_cell.angle_beta   90.00
_cell.angle_gamma   90.00
#
_symmetry.space_group_name_H-M   'P 1'
#
loop_
_entity.id
_entity.type
_entity.pdbx_description
1 polymer ?
#
loop_
_entity_poly.entity_id
_entity_poly.type
_entity_poly.pdbx_seq_one_letter_code
_entity_poly.pdbx_strand_id
1 'polypeptide(L)'
;MKKILYLFLVLPLLFSSCAKEEGCTDSQATNYNSDAEEDDGTCTYDITGVWTTTSAMLNGVEQLGGLIDTDLTYIWDNGDLGAEGYKSGVMVNYSIGTAVLTAGDPNVLVWSGDVYADQTQPNLSVPLSLTVNIDKLTNANNMTWRYVNYPTTSDTYVKTLVRCTTCSLNDWK
;
A
#
# COMPACT_ATOMS: atom_id res chain seq x y z
N MET A 1 -68.15 6.91 -4.43
CA MET A 1 -66.93 7.59 -4.93
C MET A 1 -65.92 7.98 -3.83
N LYS A 2 -66.16 7.69 -2.53
CA LYS A 2 -65.19 7.99 -1.44
C LYS A 2 -64.10 6.93 -1.23
N LYS A 3 -64.30 5.68 -1.68
CA LYS A 3 -63.31 4.59 -1.53
C LYS A 3 -62.12 4.72 -2.49
N ILE A 4 -62.30 5.35 -3.65
CA ILE A 4 -61.21 5.61 -4.63
C ILE A 4 -60.30 6.75 -4.15
N LEU A 5 -60.83 7.70 -3.36
CA LEU A 5 -60.05 8.81 -2.82
C LEU A 5 -59.02 8.37 -1.77
N TYR A 6 -59.30 7.30 -1.00
CA TYR A 6 -58.31 6.71 -0.09
C TYR A 6 -57.16 6.05 -0.86
N LEU A 7 -57.44 5.41 -2.01
CA LEU A 7 -56.42 4.72 -2.81
C LEU A 7 -55.32 5.67 -3.34
N PHE A 8 -55.67 6.92 -3.66
CA PHE A 8 -54.73 7.96 -4.08
C PHE A 8 -53.95 8.61 -2.91
N LEU A 9 -54.43 8.49 -1.67
CA LEU A 9 -53.83 9.13 -0.49
C LEU A 9 -52.80 8.24 0.22
N VAL A 10 -52.85 6.92 0.00
CA VAL A 10 -51.84 5.95 0.50
C VAL A 10 -50.76 5.61 -0.53
N LEU A 11 -50.98 5.90 -1.81
CA LEU A 11 -50.02 5.61 -2.89
C LEU A 11 -48.67 6.36 -2.77
N PRO A 12 -48.58 7.58 -2.21
CA PRO A 12 -47.28 8.24 -2.01
C PRO A 12 -46.47 7.67 -0.84
N LEU A 13 -47.08 6.88 0.05
CA LEU A 13 -46.43 6.31 1.24
C LEU A 13 -45.72 4.97 0.96
N LEU A 14 -45.87 4.41 -0.25
CA LEU A 14 -45.24 3.15 -0.66
C LEU A 14 -43.91 3.34 -1.41
N PHE A 15 -43.51 4.58 -1.69
CA PHE A 15 -42.19 4.91 -2.24
C PHE A 15 -41.27 5.52 -1.18
N SER A 16 -41.33 5.01 0.06
CA SER A 16 -40.16 5.06 0.93
C SER A 16 -39.09 4.17 0.29
N SER A 17 -38.47 4.68 -0.77
CA SER A 17 -37.26 4.09 -1.33
C SER A 17 -36.29 4.00 -0.17
N CYS A 18 -35.91 2.77 0.19
CA CYS A 18 -34.80 2.50 1.08
C CYS A 18 -33.56 3.07 0.37
N ALA A 19 -33.25 4.35 0.60
CA ALA A 19 -31.99 4.91 0.14
C ALA A 19 -30.93 4.20 0.97
N LYS A 20 -30.15 3.38 0.29
CA LYS A 20 -29.08 2.63 0.90
C LYS A 20 -27.97 3.61 1.25
N GLU A 21 -27.54 3.66 2.50
CA GLU A 21 -26.47 4.56 2.90
C GLU A 21 -25.18 4.12 2.19
N GLU A 22 -24.55 5.05 1.45
CA GLU A 22 -23.33 4.81 0.69
C GLU A 22 -22.10 5.28 1.49
N GLY A 23 -21.00 4.55 1.38
CA GLY A 23 -19.73 4.86 2.03
C GLY A 23 -18.79 3.68 2.02
N CYS A 24 -17.53 3.85 2.47
CA CYS A 24 -16.60 2.73 2.51
C CYS A 24 -17.10 1.62 3.46
N THR A 25 -17.31 0.41 2.93
CA THR A 25 -17.79 -0.75 3.71
C THR A 25 -16.68 -1.67 4.22
N ASP A 26 -15.42 -1.41 3.85
CA ASP A 26 -14.27 -2.19 4.33
C ASP A 26 -13.85 -1.72 5.73
N SER A 27 -14.02 -2.60 6.73
CA SER A 27 -13.62 -2.37 8.12
C SER A 27 -12.11 -2.12 8.34
N GLN A 28 -11.26 -2.41 7.36
CA GLN A 28 -9.82 -2.14 7.40
C GLN A 28 -9.44 -0.79 6.78
N ALA A 29 -10.39 -0.08 6.18
CA ALA A 29 -10.17 1.27 5.65
C ALA A 29 -10.19 2.32 6.77
N THR A 30 -9.40 3.38 6.61
CA THR A 30 -9.34 4.50 7.56
C THR A 30 -10.61 5.37 7.56
N ASN A 31 -11.39 5.29 6.49
CA ASN A 31 -12.68 5.98 6.33
C ASN A 31 -13.87 5.01 6.32
N TYR A 32 -13.74 3.84 6.96
CA TYR A 32 -14.85 2.90 7.14
C TYR A 32 -16.09 3.58 7.73
N ASN A 33 -17.24 3.35 7.11
CA ASN A 33 -18.54 3.79 7.59
C ASN A 33 -19.37 2.56 8.00
N SER A 34 -19.64 2.40 9.30
CA SER A 34 -20.44 1.28 9.81
C SER A 34 -21.91 1.34 9.40
N ASP A 35 -22.40 2.53 9.05
CA ASP A 35 -23.78 2.74 8.64
C ASP A 35 -23.93 2.57 7.11
N ALA A 36 -22.82 2.52 6.37
CA ALA A 36 -22.84 2.27 4.93
C ALA A 36 -23.24 0.82 4.64
N GLU A 37 -24.22 0.67 3.77
CA GLU A 37 -24.67 -0.61 3.25
C GLU A 37 -24.15 -0.84 1.81
N GLU A 38 -23.72 0.21 1.09
CA GLU A 38 -23.07 0.15 -0.23
C GLU A 38 -21.70 0.82 -0.24
N ASP A 39 -20.72 0.13 -0.83
CA ASP A 39 -19.40 0.70 -1.08
C ASP A 39 -19.48 1.75 -2.19
N ASP A 40 -19.04 2.97 -1.87
CA ASP A 40 -18.94 4.09 -2.81
C ASP A 40 -17.59 4.13 -3.56
N GLY A 41 -16.67 3.19 -3.26
CA GLY A 41 -15.34 3.12 -3.85
C GLY A 41 -14.37 4.19 -3.35
N THR A 42 -14.71 4.90 -2.26
CA THR A 42 -13.89 5.95 -1.66
C THR A 42 -12.94 5.43 -0.58
N CYS A 43 -12.93 4.13 -0.29
CA CYS A 43 -12.07 3.54 0.73
C CYS A 43 -10.60 4.00 0.61
N THR A 44 -10.05 4.44 1.74
CA THR A 44 -8.65 4.83 1.91
C THR A 44 -8.00 3.91 2.92
N TYR A 45 -6.75 3.51 2.67
CA TYR A 45 -6.04 2.53 3.48
C TYR A 45 -4.71 3.10 3.97
N ASP A 46 -4.40 2.88 5.24
CA ASP A 46 -3.11 3.24 5.82
C ASP A 46 -2.01 2.32 5.29
N ILE A 47 -0.84 2.89 4.99
CA ILE A 47 0.34 2.14 4.52
C ILE A 47 1.34 1.85 5.64
N THR A 48 1.16 2.42 6.83
CA THR A 48 2.05 2.21 7.98
C THR A 48 2.10 0.72 8.35
N GLY A 49 3.30 0.23 8.64
CA GLY A 49 3.55 -1.16 9.03
C GLY A 49 4.65 -1.83 8.21
N VAL A 50 4.67 -3.17 8.28
CA VAL A 50 5.65 -4.01 7.59
C VAL A 50 5.00 -4.68 6.38
N TRP A 51 5.69 -4.64 5.25
CA TRP A 51 5.24 -5.17 3.98
C TRP A 51 6.28 -6.13 3.43
N THR A 52 5.86 -7.32 3.02
CA THR A 52 6.71 -8.31 2.38
C THR A 52 6.56 -8.22 0.87
N THR A 53 7.66 -8.07 0.15
CA THR A 53 7.67 -8.18 -1.31
C THR A 53 7.42 -9.63 -1.72
N THR A 54 6.37 -9.87 -2.51
CA THR A 54 6.02 -11.19 -3.04
C THR A 54 6.44 -11.37 -4.50
N SER A 55 6.70 -10.26 -5.20
CA SER A 55 7.27 -10.27 -6.56
C SER A 55 8.04 -8.98 -6.81
N ALA A 56 9.17 -9.08 -7.49
CA ALA A 56 10.00 -7.97 -7.93
C ALA A 56 10.40 -8.18 -9.40
N MET A 57 9.74 -7.49 -10.32
CA MET A 57 9.91 -7.68 -11.76
C MET A 57 10.72 -6.54 -12.37
N LEU A 58 11.87 -6.85 -12.94
CA LEU A 58 12.67 -5.93 -13.75
C LEU A 58 12.52 -6.31 -15.23
N ASN A 59 11.89 -5.43 -16.02
CA ASN A 59 11.64 -5.66 -17.45
C ASN A 59 10.98 -7.04 -17.74
N GLY A 60 10.10 -7.47 -16.84
CA GLY A 60 9.40 -8.77 -16.93
C GLY A 60 10.20 -9.98 -16.42
N VAL A 61 11.37 -9.78 -15.83
CA VAL A 61 12.19 -10.84 -15.22
C VAL A 61 12.10 -10.74 -13.69
N GLU A 62 11.70 -11.83 -13.04
CA GLU A 62 11.62 -11.92 -11.58
C GLU A 62 13.03 -11.84 -10.96
N GLN A 63 13.18 -10.95 -9.99
CA GLN A 63 14.43 -10.68 -9.28
C GLN A 63 14.46 -11.32 -7.89
N LEU A 64 13.29 -11.65 -7.32
CA LEU A 64 13.20 -12.32 -6.03
C LEU A 64 13.58 -13.80 -6.16
N GLY A 65 14.25 -14.34 -5.14
CA GLY A 65 14.76 -15.72 -5.08
C GLY A 65 16.21 -15.89 -5.51
N GLY A 66 16.79 -14.91 -6.21
CA GLY A 66 18.19 -14.87 -6.61
C GLY A 66 19.11 -14.54 -5.43
N LEU A 67 19.50 -13.27 -5.31
CA LEU A 67 20.40 -12.78 -4.25
C LEU A 67 19.69 -12.63 -2.90
N ILE A 68 18.37 -12.44 -2.92
CA ILE A 68 17.49 -12.30 -1.76
C ILE A 68 16.29 -13.23 -1.96
N ASP A 69 15.81 -13.87 -0.90
CA ASP A 69 14.58 -14.67 -0.89
C ASP A 69 13.48 -14.05 -0.03
N THR A 70 13.82 -13.11 0.85
CA THR A 70 12.86 -12.31 1.62
C THR A 70 13.24 -10.84 1.51
N ASP A 71 12.28 -9.97 1.24
CA ASP A 71 12.44 -8.52 1.19
C ASP A 71 11.30 -7.89 1.99
N LEU A 72 11.65 -7.23 3.10
CA LEU A 72 10.73 -6.57 4.01
C LEU A 72 10.89 -5.07 3.90
N THR A 73 9.77 -4.36 3.80
CA THR A 73 9.70 -2.90 3.78
C THR A 73 8.98 -2.43 5.04
N TYR A 74 9.57 -1.48 5.74
CA TYR A 74 9.08 -0.91 6.99
C TYR A 74 8.71 0.55 6.74
N ILE A 75 7.47 0.91 7.01
CA ILE A 75 6.94 2.25 6.80
C ILE A 75 6.43 2.78 8.14
N TRP A 76 7.01 3.87 8.62
CA TRP A 76 6.63 4.53 9.87
C TRP A 76 5.75 5.75 9.62
N ASP A 77 4.99 6.14 10.64
CA ASP A 77 4.09 7.29 10.62
C ASP A 77 4.83 8.64 10.65
N ASN A 78 6.08 8.65 11.11
CA ASN A 78 6.96 9.81 11.13
C ASN A 78 7.60 10.14 9.76
N GLY A 79 7.31 9.34 8.73
CA GLY A 79 7.87 9.50 7.38
C GLY A 79 9.19 8.75 7.16
N ASP A 80 9.69 7.99 8.13
CA ASP A 80 10.80 7.09 7.90
C ASP A 80 10.36 5.88 7.05
N LEU A 81 11.28 5.36 6.25
CA LEU A 81 11.08 4.16 5.46
C LEU A 81 12.38 3.38 5.36
N GLY A 82 12.28 2.10 5.73
CA GLY A 82 13.37 1.15 5.78
C GLY A 82 13.08 -0.07 4.94
N ALA A 83 14.12 -0.76 4.53
CA ALA A 83 13.99 -2.05 3.87
C ALA A 83 15.09 -3.01 4.32
N GLU A 84 14.78 -4.30 4.27
CA GLU A 84 15.64 -5.39 4.70
C GLU A 84 15.58 -6.53 3.68
N GLY A 85 16.74 -6.96 3.17
CA GLY A 85 16.86 -8.11 2.27
C GLY A 85 17.55 -9.28 2.96
N TYR A 86 16.92 -10.45 2.94
CA TYR A 86 17.46 -11.69 3.49
C TYR A 86 17.73 -12.74 2.40
N LYS A 87 18.72 -13.58 2.67
CA LYS A 87 19.03 -14.80 1.93
C LYS A 87 19.21 -15.94 2.91
N SER A 88 18.40 -16.98 2.77
CA SER A 88 18.43 -18.17 3.64
C SER A 88 18.31 -17.81 5.13
N GLY A 89 17.50 -16.81 5.45
CA GLY A 89 17.30 -16.30 6.82
C GLY A 89 18.43 -15.42 7.36
N VAL A 90 19.50 -15.19 6.58
CA VAL A 90 20.56 -14.24 6.93
C VAL A 90 20.29 -12.95 6.20
N MET A 91 20.17 -11.83 6.91
CA MET A 91 20.03 -10.56 6.22
C MET A 91 21.34 -10.20 5.50
N VAL A 92 21.24 -9.78 4.24
CA VAL A 92 22.35 -9.46 3.35
C VAL A 92 22.43 -7.97 3.01
N ASN A 93 21.33 -7.23 3.11
CA ASN A 93 21.32 -5.78 2.93
C ASN A 93 20.19 -5.13 3.74
N TYR A 94 20.35 -3.84 4.04
CA TYR A 94 19.26 -3.01 4.55
C TYR A 94 19.41 -1.57 4.05
N SER A 95 18.34 -0.80 4.12
CA SER A 95 18.35 0.64 3.82
C SER A 95 17.46 1.39 4.78
N ILE A 96 17.82 2.63 5.13
CA ILE A 96 16.99 3.50 5.96
C ILE A 96 17.06 4.92 5.43
N GLY A 97 15.94 5.62 5.46
CA GLY A 97 15.82 6.97 4.95
C GLY A 97 14.46 7.56 5.23
N THR A 98 14.22 8.73 4.66
CA THR A 98 12.93 9.42 4.77
C THR A 98 12.18 9.28 3.45
N ALA A 99 10.86 9.13 3.56
CA ALA A 99 9.93 9.06 2.47
C ALA A 99 8.95 10.25 2.53
N VAL A 100 8.78 10.92 1.40
CA VAL A 100 7.75 11.93 1.21
C VAL A 100 6.71 11.37 0.27
N LEU A 101 5.51 11.11 0.80
CA LEU A 101 4.36 10.66 0.02
C LEU A 101 3.52 11.87 -0.42
N THR A 102 3.36 12.03 -1.73
CA THR A 102 2.48 13.01 -2.34
C THR A 102 1.27 12.30 -2.94
N ALA A 103 0.07 12.66 -2.46
CA ALA A 103 -1.17 12.09 -2.98
C ALA A 103 -1.39 12.50 -4.45
N GLY A 104 -1.83 11.55 -5.28
CA GLY A 104 -2.04 11.76 -6.71
C GLY A 104 -2.62 10.54 -7.41
N ASP A 105 -2.69 10.60 -8.74
CA ASP A 105 -3.06 9.46 -9.59
C ASP A 105 -1.95 9.23 -10.64
N PRO A 106 -0.93 8.40 -10.35
CA PRO A 106 -0.71 7.63 -9.11
C PRO A 106 -0.17 8.49 -7.95
N ASN A 107 -0.15 7.93 -6.73
CA ASN A 107 0.58 8.53 -5.61
C ASN A 107 2.08 8.47 -5.89
N VAL A 108 2.82 9.49 -5.49
CA VAL A 108 4.27 9.56 -5.69
C VAL A 108 4.98 9.54 -4.35
N LEU A 109 5.82 8.54 -4.13
CA LEU A 109 6.72 8.44 -2.99
C LEU A 109 8.14 8.78 -3.45
N VAL A 110 8.75 9.76 -2.82
CA VAL A 110 10.18 10.06 -2.98
C VAL A 110 10.90 9.63 -1.72
N TRP A 111 11.76 8.63 -1.85
CA TRP A 111 12.61 8.15 -0.77
C TRP A 111 14.03 8.65 -0.93
N SER A 112 14.68 9.06 0.16
CA SER A 112 16.10 9.38 0.17
C SER A 112 16.75 8.87 1.45
N GLY A 113 17.88 8.20 1.33
CA GLY A 113 18.56 7.60 2.47
C GLY A 113 19.81 6.84 2.09
N ASP A 114 20.21 5.94 2.97
CA ASP A 114 21.43 5.16 2.86
C ASP A 114 21.10 3.68 2.64
N VAL A 115 21.84 3.05 1.73
CA VAL A 115 21.78 1.61 1.46
C VAL A 115 23.07 0.94 1.91
N TYR A 116 22.94 -0.15 2.67
CA TYR A 116 24.03 -0.92 3.25
C TYR A 116 24.03 -2.32 2.63
N ALA A 117 25.07 -2.62 1.85
CA ALA A 117 25.19 -3.89 1.11
C ALA A 117 25.91 -5.01 1.89
N ASP A 118 26.53 -4.69 3.02
CA ASP A 118 27.28 -5.65 3.85
C ASP A 118 27.16 -5.27 5.33
N GLN A 119 26.64 -6.18 6.15
CA GLN A 119 26.45 -5.98 7.59
C GLN A 119 27.74 -5.99 8.39
N THR A 120 28.81 -6.52 7.82
CA THR A 120 30.13 -6.51 8.46
C THR A 120 30.82 -5.15 8.32
N GLN A 121 30.27 -4.26 7.48
CA GLN A 121 30.84 -2.95 7.15
C GLN A 121 29.76 -1.84 7.26
N PRO A 122 29.20 -1.57 8.45
CA PRO A 122 28.14 -0.56 8.63
C PRO A 122 28.60 0.87 8.32
N ASN A 123 29.90 1.10 8.12
CA ASN A 123 30.44 2.40 7.71
C ASN A 123 30.48 2.60 6.18
N LEU A 124 30.05 1.60 5.40
CA LEU A 124 30.02 1.65 3.95
C LEU A 124 28.57 1.68 3.46
N SER A 125 27.95 2.87 3.53
CA SER A 125 26.67 3.13 2.89
C SER A 125 26.84 3.76 1.51
N VAL A 126 25.83 3.57 0.67
CA VAL A 126 25.67 4.32 -0.57
C VAL A 126 24.42 5.18 -0.43
N PRO A 127 24.53 6.52 -0.49
CA PRO A 127 23.36 7.37 -0.49
C PRO A 127 22.60 7.18 -1.80
N LEU A 128 21.28 7.10 -1.71
CA LEU A 128 20.40 6.86 -2.84
C LEU A 128 19.11 7.67 -2.70
N SER A 129 18.56 8.10 -3.84
CA SER A 129 17.25 8.70 -3.92
C SER A 129 16.43 7.94 -4.97
N LEU A 130 15.21 7.56 -4.62
CA LEU A 130 14.31 6.78 -5.46
C LEU A 130 12.96 7.46 -5.53
N THR A 131 12.40 7.50 -6.74
CA THR A 131 11.01 7.92 -6.97
C THR A 131 10.20 6.69 -7.32
N VAL A 132 9.10 6.49 -6.61
CA VAL A 132 8.21 5.35 -6.73
C VAL A 132 6.79 5.83 -6.90
N ASN A 133 6.12 5.40 -7.96
CA ASN A 133 4.69 5.55 -8.08
C ASN A 133 4.01 4.39 -7.33
N ILE A 134 3.14 4.72 -6.39
CA ILE A 134 2.35 3.75 -5.63
C ILE A 134 0.94 3.74 -6.21
N ASP A 135 0.52 2.58 -6.72
CA ASP A 135 -0.84 2.40 -7.23
C ASP A 135 -1.85 2.67 -6.08
N LYS A 136 -3.01 3.25 -6.40
CA LYS A 136 -4.07 3.46 -5.39
C LYS A 136 -4.41 2.14 -4.71
N LEU A 137 -4.30 2.08 -3.38
CA LEU A 137 -4.66 0.88 -2.63
C LEU A 137 -6.15 0.60 -2.79
N THR A 138 -6.47 -0.64 -3.13
CA THR A 138 -7.86 -1.14 -3.23
C THR A 138 -8.27 -1.95 -2.00
N ASN A 139 -7.32 -2.27 -1.13
CA ASN A 139 -7.49 -2.95 0.15
C ASN A 139 -6.29 -2.66 1.07
N ALA A 140 -6.39 -3.00 2.36
CA ALA A 140 -5.33 -2.77 3.33
C ALA A 140 -4.12 -3.72 3.20
N ASN A 141 -4.19 -4.76 2.36
CA ASN A 141 -3.27 -5.90 2.39
C ASN A 141 -2.32 -5.97 1.20
N ASN A 142 -2.59 -5.28 0.10
CA ASN A 142 -1.79 -5.36 -1.12
C ASN A 142 -1.41 -3.97 -1.62
N MET A 143 -0.17 -3.84 -2.07
CA MET A 143 0.38 -2.60 -2.58
C MET A 143 1.29 -2.89 -3.77
N THR A 144 1.27 -2.02 -4.78
CA THR A 144 2.13 -2.14 -5.96
C THR A 144 2.97 -0.88 -6.10
N TRP A 145 4.28 -1.08 -6.21
CA TRP A 145 5.27 -0.02 -6.37
C TRP A 145 5.87 -0.07 -7.77
N ARG A 146 5.89 1.06 -8.46
CA ARG A 146 6.46 1.21 -9.80
C ARG A 146 7.58 2.23 -9.72
N TYR A 147 8.81 1.76 -9.77
CA TYR A 147 9.97 2.63 -9.67
C TYR A 147 10.15 3.42 -10.98
N VAL A 148 10.54 4.68 -10.83
CA VAL A 148 10.75 5.60 -11.95
C VAL A 148 12.25 5.73 -12.20
N ASN A 149 12.68 5.54 -13.45
CA ASN A 149 14.08 5.63 -13.88
C ASN A 149 15.03 4.72 -13.09
N TYR A 150 14.58 3.52 -12.72
CA TYR A 150 15.38 2.58 -11.94
C TYR A 150 15.34 1.17 -12.54
N PRO A 151 16.48 0.47 -12.63
CA PRO A 151 17.84 0.98 -12.33
C PRO A 151 18.35 1.96 -13.39
N THR A 152 17.75 1.99 -14.57
CA THR A 152 18.02 2.98 -15.63
C THR A 152 16.74 3.67 -16.09
N THR A 153 16.87 4.73 -16.90
CA THR A 153 15.72 5.50 -17.41
C THR A 153 14.81 4.73 -18.37
N SER A 154 15.29 3.62 -18.96
CA SER A 154 14.50 2.76 -19.84
C SER A 154 13.86 1.58 -19.12
N ASP A 155 14.25 1.32 -17.87
CA ASP A 155 13.82 0.13 -17.16
C ASP A 155 12.45 0.32 -16.51
N THR A 156 11.68 -0.76 -16.53
CA THR A 156 10.45 -0.89 -15.76
C THR A 156 10.71 -1.83 -14.60
N TYR A 157 10.73 -1.30 -13.39
CA TYR A 157 10.86 -2.09 -12.17
C TYR A 157 9.60 -1.97 -11.31
N VAL A 158 8.97 -3.11 -11.06
CA VAL A 158 7.69 -3.19 -10.33
C VAL A 158 7.81 -4.17 -9.18
N LYS A 159 7.41 -3.76 -7.98
CA LYS A 159 7.26 -4.63 -6.82
C LYS A 159 5.79 -4.80 -6.45
N THR A 160 5.42 -6.03 -6.09
CA THR A 160 4.15 -6.33 -5.41
C THR A 160 4.45 -6.64 -3.96
N LEU A 161 3.76 -5.97 -3.05
CA LEU A 161 3.95 -6.10 -1.62
C LEU A 161 2.64 -6.54 -0.94
N VAL A 162 2.77 -7.39 0.07
CA VAL A 162 1.67 -7.85 0.91
C VAL A 162 1.95 -7.46 2.35
N ARG A 163 0.93 -7.00 3.09
CA ARG A 163 1.08 -6.65 4.50
C ARG A 163 1.54 -7.87 5.30
N CYS A 164 2.64 -7.75 6.03
CA CYS A 164 3.10 -8.80 6.93
C CYS A 164 2.26 -8.79 8.21
N THR A 165 1.58 -9.89 8.51
CA THR A 165 0.75 -10.04 9.72
C THR A 165 1.49 -10.69 10.89
N THR A 166 2.71 -11.19 10.65
CA THR A 166 3.56 -11.84 11.65
C THR A 166 4.81 -11.02 11.99
N CYS A 167 4.93 -9.83 11.41
CA CYS A 167 6.05 -8.91 11.61
C CYS A 167 5.55 -7.64 12.31
N SER A 168 6.45 -6.93 12.97
CA SER A 168 6.22 -5.66 13.64
C SER A 168 7.28 -4.64 13.25
N LEU A 169 6.97 -3.35 13.34
CA LEU A 169 7.96 -2.28 13.20
C LEU A 169 9.08 -2.38 14.26
N ASN A 170 8.83 -3.08 15.37
CA ASN A 170 9.86 -3.36 16.40
C ASN A 170 10.84 -4.47 15.99
N ASP A 171 10.54 -5.24 14.94
CA ASP A 171 11.44 -6.27 14.41
C ASP A 171 12.51 -5.68 13.49
N TRP A 172 12.43 -4.37 13.21
CA TRP A 172 13.45 -3.63 12.49
C TRP A 172 14.82 -3.86 13.12
N LYS A 173 15.79 -4.14 12.25
CA LYS A 173 17.16 -4.51 12.60
C LYS A 173 17.93 -3.55 13.52
#